data_AF-A0AA45BMV5-F1
#
_entry.id   AF-A0AA45BMV5-F1
#
_cell.length_a   1.000
_cell.length_b   1.000
_cell.length_c   1.000
_cell.angle_alpha   90.00
_cell.angle_beta   90.00
_cell.angle_gamma   90.00
#
_symmetry.space_group_name_H-M   'P 1'
#
loop_
_entity.id
_entity.type
_entity.pdbx_description
1 polymer ?
#
loop_
_entity_poly.entity_id
_entity_poly.type
_entity_poly.pdbx_seq_one_letter_code
_entity_poly.pdbx_strand_id
1 'polypeptide(L)' 'MFNLDTLGLAATVAASGITPDYQAILNTLTGYFQQIYGDDVYLASISKDGQMLAIYAHGIHDSNNMTIAVYNSLSPATA' A
#
# COMPACT_ATOMS: atom_id res chain seq x y z
N MET A 1 -8.05 18.50 7.04
CA MET A 1 -7.37 17.61 8.01
C MET A 1 -7.24 16.24 7.36
N PHE A 2 -6.11 15.57 7.54
CA PHE A 2 -5.87 14.23 7.01
C PHE A 2 -6.89 13.24 7.60
N ASN A 3 -7.57 12.44 6.77
CA ASN A 3 -8.50 11.45 7.27
C ASN A 3 -7.70 10.20 7.67
N LEU A 4 -7.57 9.99 8.98
CA LEU A 4 -6.87 8.84 9.55
C LEU A 4 -7.78 7.63 9.81
N ASP A 5 -9.09 7.77 9.59
CA ASP A 5 -10.04 6.66 9.74
C ASP A 5 -9.84 5.61 8.63
N THR A 6 -9.39 6.04 7.45
CA THR A 6 -8.90 5.14 6.40
C THR A 6 -7.89 5.83 5.49
N LEU A 7 -6.83 5.09 5.15
CA LEU A 7 -5.80 5.50 4.20
C LEU A 7 -6.03 4.91 2.79
N GLY A 8 -7.07 4.10 2.61
CA GLY A 8 -7.32 3.41 1.33
C GLY A 8 -6.27 2.36 0.95
N LEU A 9 -5.47 1.88 1.91
CA LEU A 9 -4.36 0.94 1.67
C LEU A 9 -4.72 -0.54 1.92
N ALA A 10 -5.91 -0.80 2.46
CA ALA A 10 -6.37 -2.13 2.80
C ALA A 10 -6.62 -2.98 1.54
N ALA A 11 -6.29 -4.27 1.63
CA ALA A 11 -6.58 -5.24 0.57
C ALA A 11 -8.08 -5.29 0.25
N THR A 12 -8.40 -5.16 -1.04
CA THR A 12 -9.72 -5.37 -1.62
C THR A 12 -9.62 -6.46 -2.68
N VAL A 13 -10.45 -7.49 -2.53
CA VAL A 13 -10.58 -8.57 -3.51
C VAL A 13 -11.60 -8.13 -4.56
N ALA A 14 -11.16 -7.93 -5.80
CA ALA A 14 -12.03 -7.59 -6.93
C ALA A 14 -11.91 -8.63 -8.04
N ALA A 15 -12.88 -8.63 -8.98
CA ALA A 15 -12.89 -9.56 -10.10
C ALA A 15 -11.65 -9.45 -11.01
N SER A 16 -11.03 -8.26 -11.07
CA SER A 16 -9.81 -7.99 -11.83
C SER A 16 -8.52 -8.35 -11.10
N GLY A 17 -8.61 -8.82 -9.85
CA GLY A 17 -7.47 -9.10 -8.99
C GLY A 17 -7.47 -8.28 -7.70
N ILE A 18 -6.29 -8.13 -7.13
CA ILE A 18 -6.07 -7.58 -5.80
C ILE A 18 -5.70 -6.10 -5.92
N THR A 19 -6.34 -5.25 -5.11
CA THR A 19 -5.99 -3.83 -5.05
C THR A 19 -5.94 -3.33 -3.60
N PRO A 20 -5.12 -2.31 -3.28
CA PRO A 20 -4.08 -1.72 -4.14
C PRO A 20 -2.85 -2.63 -4.29
N ASP A 21 -2.16 -2.54 -5.43
CA ASP A 21 -0.84 -3.15 -5.63
C ASP A 21 0.28 -2.31 -4.99
N TYR A 22 1.51 -2.81 -5.03
CA TYR A 22 2.67 -2.11 -4.46
C TYR A 22 2.81 -0.66 -4.98
N GLN A 23 2.66 -0.44 -6.29
CA GLN A 23 2.87 0.88 -6.88
C GLN A 23 1.76 1.85 -6.46
N ALA A 24 0.51 1.38 -6.39
CA ALA A 24 -0.61 2.17 -5.90
C ALA A 24 -0.44 2.53 -4.40
N ILE A 25 0.05 1.59 -3.58
CA ILE A 25 0.38 1.86 -2.17
C ILE A 25 1.48 2.92 -2.07
N LEU A 26 2.60 2.75 -2.80
CA LEU A 26 3.73 3.68 -2.78
C LEU A 26 3.30 5.08 -3.22
N ASN A 27 2.52 5.19 -4.30
CA ASN A 27 2.01 6.48 -4.79
C ASN A 27 1.11 7.15 -3.74
N THR A 28 0.25 6.39 -3.07
CA THR A 28 -0.63 6.91 -2.02
C THR A 28 0.18 7.42 -0.82
N LEU A 29 1.16 6.64 -0.35
CA LEU A 29 2.05 7.06 0.74
C LEU A 29 2.89 8.28 0.37
N THR A 30 3.37 8.36 -0.88
CA THR A 30 4.10 9.53 -1.40
C THR A 30 3.22 10.78 -1.37
N GLY A 31 1.98 10.68 -1.85
CA GLY A 31 1.03 11.79 -1.83
C GLY A 31 0.71 12.27 -0.41
N TYR A 32 0.57 11.34 0.54
CA TYR A 32 0.39 11.68 1.95
C TYR A 32 1.63 12.31 2.57
N PHE A 33 2.83 11.85 2.22
CA PHE A 33 4.07 12.45 2.67
C PHE A 33 4.17 13.91 2.19
N GLN A 34 3.93 14.16 0.90
CA GLN A 34 3.93 15.52 0.33
C GLN A 34 2.85 16.41 0.94
N GLN A 35 1.67 15.87 1.24
CA GLN A 35 0.61 16.63 1.91
C GLN A 35 1.00 17.09 3.32
N ILE A 36 1.83 16.33 4.03
CA ILE A 36 2.28 16.63 5.39
C ILE A 36 3.48 17.57 5.38
N TYR A 37 4.46 17.30 4.52
CA TYR A 37 5.78 17.93 4.56
C TYR A 37 5.99 19.01 3.49
N GLY A 38 5.09 19.13 2.52
CA GLY A 38 5.22 20.02 1.37
C GLY A 38 5.75 19.30 0.11
N ASP A 39 5.67 19.99 -1.02
CA ASP A 39 6.08 19.45 -2.33
C ASP A 39 7.61 19.54 -2.58
N ASP A 40 8.35 20.24 -1.72
CA ASP A 40 9.81 20.45 -1.81
C ASP A 40 10.65 19.27 -1.26
N VAL A 41 9.99 18.21 -0.82
CA VAL A 41 10.60 16.97 -0.34
C VAL A 41 11.30 16.19 -1.46
N TYR A 42 12.48 15.62 -1.17
CA TYR A 42 13.22 14.79 -2.12
C TYR A 42 12.91 13.31 -1.93
N LEU A 43 12.00 12.77 -2.75
CA LEU A 43 11.47 11.40 -2.65
C LEU A 43 11.93 10.47 -3.79
N ALA A 44 13.09 10.73 -4.39
CA ALA A 44 13.64 9.83 -5.40
C ALA A 44 13.81 8.41 -4.85
N SER A 45 13.73 7.39 -5.70
CA SER A 45 13.78 5.99 -5.25
C SER A 45 15.06 5.63 -4.49
N ILE A 46 16.17 6.31 -4.75
CA ILE A 46 17.46 6.11 -4.05
C ILE A 46 17.66 7.04 -2.84
N SER A 47 16.72 7.94 -2.58
CA SER A 47 16.77 8.83 -1.42
C SER A 47 16.44 8.06 -0.14
N LYS A 48 16.87 8.57 1.02
CA LYS A 48 16.56 7.94 2.32
C LYS A 48 15.05 7.90 2.54
N ASP A 49 14.36 9.01 2.25
CA ASP A 49 12.92 9.13 2.47
C ASP A 49 12.13 8.30 1.45
N GLY A 50 12.55 8.28 0.18
CA GLY A 50 11.99 7.41 -0.85
C GLY A 50 12.18 5.91 -0.54
N GLN A 51 13.35 5.51 -0.04
CA GLN A 51 13.60 4.14 0.42
C GLN A 51 12.74 3.78 1.65
N MET A 52 12.55 4.72 2.57
CA MET A 52 11.68 4.52 3.74
C MET A 52 10.21 4.32 3.33
N LEU A 53 9.68 5.14 2.41
CA LEU A 53 8.34 4.96 1.84
C LEU A 53 8.20 3.62 1.11
N ALA A 54 9.24 3.19 0.39
CA ALA A 54 9.27 1.87 -0.26
C ALA A 54 9.19 0.72 0.76
N ILE A 55 9.91 0.79 1.88
CA ILE A 55 9.82 -0.20 2.96
C ILE A 55 8.40 -0.29 3.51
N TYR A 56 7.73 0.85 3.74
CA TYR A 56 6.36 0.87 4.23
C TYR A 56 5.38 0.31 3.20
N ALA A 57 5.54 0.67 1.93
CA ALA A 57 4.73 0.13 0.85
C ALA A 57 4.87 -1.39 0.72
N HIS A 58 6.10 -1.91 0.84
CA HIS A 58 6.36 -3.35 0.85
C HIS A 58 5.68 -4.06 2.03
N GLY A 59 5.84 -3.57 3.25
CA GLY A 59 5.22 -4.21 4.42
C GLY A 59 3.69 -4.29 4.33
N ILE A 60 3.05 -3.25 3.79
CA ILE A 60 1.60 -3.23 3.55
C ILE A 60 1.22 -4.19 2.43
N HIS A 61 1.94 -4.16 1.32
CA HIS A 61 1.70 -5.06 0.18
C HIS A 61 1.83 -6.54 0.57
N ASP A 62 2.85 -6.89 1.35
CA ASP A 62 3.06 -8.25 1.83
C ASP A 62 1.93 -8.69 2.78
N SER A 63 1.49 -7.80 3.67
CA SER A 63 0.35 -8.05 4.57
C SER A 63 -0.97 -8.24 3.79
N ASN A 64 -1.17 -7.44 2.75
CA ASN A 64 -2.32 -7.56 1.84
C ASN A 64 -2.30 -8.92 1.13
N ASN A 65 -1.14 -9.32 0.59
CA ASN A 65 -0.98 -10.62 -0.07
C ASN A 65 -1.19 -11.79 0.88
N MET A 66 -0.71 -11.70 2.12
CA MET A 66 -0.93 -12.74 3.13
C MET A 66 -2.41 -12.90 3.49
N THR A 67 -3.13 -11.78 3.66
CA THR A 67 -4.58 -11.78 3.93
C THR A 67 -5.34 -12.55 2.85
N ILE A 68 -4.89 -12.42 1.61
CA ILE A 68 -5.53 -13.05 0.46
C ILE A 68 -5.16 -14.52 0.33
N ALA A 69 -3.91 -14.87 0.64
CA ALA A 69 -3.50 -16.27 0.75
C ALA A 69 -4.39 -17.01 1.77
N VAL A 70 -4.67 -16.38 2.91
CA VAL A 70 -5.61 -16.91 3.92
C VAL A 70 -7.05 -16.95 3.41
N TYR A 71 -7.53 -15.91 2.74
CA TYR A 71 -8.89 -15.92 2.16
C TYR A 71 -9.07 -17.07 1.15
N ASN A 72 -8.10 -17.26 0.26
CA ASN A 72 -8.13 -18.31 -0.75
C ASN A 72 -7.98 -19.72 -0.15
N SER A 73 -7.21 -19.89 0.94
CA SER A 73 -7.08 -21.20 1.58
C SER A 73 -8.36 -21.65 2.32
N LEU A 74 -9.27 -20.72 2.60
CA LEU A 74 -10.55 -20.97 3.27
C LEU A 74 -11.75 -20.95 2.32
N SER A 75 -11.55 -20.63 1.04
CA SER A 75 -12.63 -20.60 0.04
C SER A 75 -12.98 -22.03 -0.41
N PRO A 76 -14.27 -22.45 -0.36
CA PRO A 76 -14.70 -23.80 -0.75
C PRO A 76 -14.40 -24.19 -2.21
N ALA A 77 -14.02 -23.23 -3.06
CA ALA A 77 -13.68 -23.47 -4.46
C ALA A 77 -12.20 -23.86 -4.68
N THR A 78 -11.35 -23.73 -3.66
CA THR A 78 -9.88 -23.95 -3.74
C THR A 78 -9.33 -24.84 -2.63
N ALA A 79 -10.17 -25.35 -1.73
CA ALA A 79 -9.82 -26.33 -0.69
C ALA A 79 -9.84 -27.78 -1.20
#